data_AF-A0A3A5VSB7-F1
#
_entry.id   AF-A0A3A5VSB7-F1
#
_cell.length_a   1.000
_cell.length_b   1.000
_cell.length_c   1.000
_cell.angle_alpha   90.00
_cell.angle_beta   90.00
_cell.angle_gamma   90.00
#
_symmetry.space_group_name_H-M   'P 1'
#
loop_
_entity.id
_entity.type
_entity.pdbx_description
1 polymer ?
#
loop_
_entity_poly.entity_id
_entity_poly.type
_entity_poly.pdbx_seq_one_letter_code
_entity_poly.pdbx_strand_id
1 'polypeptide(L)'
;MSEGSVNVESRTSSQDKRWTIMAALLGTNTAVMLFQGIEQEANPTQMREVALAIIAGTLPFQGIYFLIYTFLLENKGTLSEKMVKKLGFASAICQIFGYASLIGVAMMWYNLSVYVGLSFLISSILAMILIR
;
A
#
# COMPACT_ATOMS: atom_id res chain seq x y z
N MET A 1 -39.75 14.16 3.34
CA MET A 1 -38.60 13.55 2.66
C MET A 1 -37.38 13.87 3.51
N SER A 2 -36.73 12.88 4.12
CA SER A 2 -35.58 13.09 5.00
C SER A 2 -34.30 13.10 4.15
N GLU A 3 -33.80 14.29 3.83
CA GLU A 3 -32.52 14.50 3.13
C GLU A 3 -31.32 14.34 4.08
N GLY A 4 -31.34 13.31 4.94
CA GLY A 4 -30.41 13.19 6.07
C GLY A 4 -29.74 11.83 6.24
N SER A 5 -29.93 10.86 5.33
CA SER A 5 -29.19 9.58 5.41
C SER A 5 -27.78 9.77 4.87
N VAL A 6 -26.93 10.42 5.67
CA VAL A 6 -25.48 10.43 5.47
C VAL A 6 -25.06 8.96 5.34
N ASN A 7 -24.57 8.57 4.18
CA ASN A 7 -24.30 7.18 3.81
C ASN A 7 -23.07 6.65 4.58
N VAL A 8 -23.24 6.35 5.87
CA VAL A 8 -22.20 5.85 6.78
C VAL A 8 -21.65 4.51 6.26
N GLU A 9 -22.52 3.66 5.70
CA GLU A 9 -22.20 2.34 5.12
C GLU A 9 -21.23 2.43 3.92
N SER A 10 -21.39 3.44 3.05
CA SER A 10 -20.49 3.61 1.90
C SER A 10 -19.08 4.02 2.31
N ARG A 11 -18.94 4.80 3.40
CA ARG A 11 -17.65 5.30 3.87
C ARG A 11 -16.85 4.16 4.49
N THR A 12 -17.49 3.32 5.32
CA THR A 12 -16.87 2.11 5.87
C THR A 12 -16.44 1.15 4.76
N SER A 13 -17.32 0.83 3.81
CA SER A 13 -16.99 -0.05 2.67
C SER A 13 -15.78 0.43 1.86
N SER A 14 -15.70 1.74 1.57
CA SER A 14 -14.57 2.30 0.81
C SER A 14 -13.25 2.30 1.59
N GLN A 15 -13.33 2.48 2.92
CA GLN A 15 -12.18 2.47 3.80
C GLN A 15 -11.63 1.05 3.99
N ASP A 16 -12.53 0.07 4.12
CA ASP A 16 -12.19 -1.35 4.26
C ASP A 16 -11.49 -1.87 2.99
N LYS A 17 -11.96 -1.47 1.79
CA LYS A 17 -11.29 -1.79 0.52
C LYS A 17 -9.85 -1.25 0.46
N ARG A 18 -9.64 0.01 0.87
CA ARG A 18 -8.29 0.62 0.90
C ARG A 18 -7.38 -0.09 1.88
N TRP A 19 -7.91 -0.48 3.04
CA TRP A 19 -7.18 -1.25 4.05
C TRP A 19 -6.72 -2.60 3.52
N THR A 20 -7.59 -3.37 2.85
CA THR A 20 -7.22 -4.68 2.28
C THR A 20 -6.08 -4.56 1.27
N ILE A 21 -6.12 -3.54 0.40
CA ILE A 21 -5.04 -3.27 -0.56
C ILE A 21 -3.74 -2.96 0.17
N MET A 22 -3.79 -2.10 1.19
CA MET A 22 -2.58 -1.72 1.94
C MET A 22 -1.98 -2.86 2.74
N ALA A 23 -2.82 -3.73 3.30
CA ALA A 23 -2.37 -4.95 3.98
C ALA A 23 -1.67 -5.92 3.00
N ALA A 24 -2.23 -6.11 1.80
CA ALA A 24 -1.61 -6.93 0.76
C ALA A 24 -0.25 -6.35 0.31
N LEU A 25 -0.16 -5.02 0.16
CA LEU A 25 1.10 -4.34 -0.19
C LEU A 25 2.15 -4.48 0.91
N LEU A 26 1.77 -4.26 2.17
CA LEU A 26 2.67 -4.44 3.32
C LEU A 26 3.19 -5.88 3.39
N GLY A 27 2.31 -6.87 3.21
CA GLY A 27 2.70 -8.28 3.18
C GLY A 27 3.66 -8.60 2.03
N THR A 28 3.37 -8.09 0.83
CA THR A 28 4.22 -8.28 -0.36
C THR A 28 5.61 -7.68 -0.15
N ASN A 29 5.68 -6.43 0.29
CA ASN A 29 6.94 -5.74 0.55
C ASN A 29 7.77 -6.42 1.64
N THR A 30 7.11 -6.86 2.72
CA THR A 30 7.76 -7.59 3.81
C THR A 30 8.33 -8.93 3.31
N ALA A 31 7.56 -9.67 2.50
CA ALA A 31 8.02 -10.92 1.90
C ALA A 31 9.22 -10.69 0.98
N VAL A 32 9.15 -9.69 0.09
CA VAL A 32 10.28 -9.34 -0.79
C VAL A 32 11.53 -9.03 0.03
N MET A 33 11.42 -8.17 1.06
CA MET A 33 12.56 -7.85 1.93
C MET A 33 13.12 -9.07 2.66
N LEU A 34 12.26 -9.98 3.14
CA LEU A 34 12.68 -11.21 3.80
C LEU A 34 13.45 -12.13 2.86
N PHE A 35 12.89 -12.45 1.69
CA PHE A 35 13.56 -13.33 0.73
C PHE A 35 14.87 -12.72 0.23
N GLN A 36 14.88 -11.42 -0.04
CA GLN A 36 16.07 -10.72 -0.51
C GLN A 36 17.14 -10.55 0.58
N GLY A 37 16.74 -10.50 1.85
CA GLY A 37 17.66 -10.56 2.98
C GLY A 37 18.30 -11.94 3.17
N ILE A 38 17.57 -13.01 2.84
CA ILE A 38 18.06 -14.40 2.92
C ILE A 38 18.96 -14.75 1.71
N GLU A 39 18.63 -14.29 0.50
CA GLU A 39 19.34 -14.66 -0.74
C GLU A 39 20.80 -14.17 -0.82
N GLN A 40 21.24 -13.27 0.09
CA GLN A 40 22.63 -12.75 0.23
C GLN A 40 23.49 -12.86 -1.04
N GLU A 41 23.11 -12.11 -2.09
CA GLU A 41 23.88 -12.09 -3.33
C GLU A 41 25.27 -11.50 -3.12
N ALA A 42 26.30 -12.17 -3.62
CA ALA A 42 27.68 -11.70 -3.54
C ALA A 42 27.96 -10.48 -4.44
N ASN A 43 27.19 -10.29 -5.52
CA ASN A 43 27.35 -9.19 -6.47
C ASN A 43 25.97 -8.57 -6.80
N PRO A 44 25.44 -7.68 -5.93
CA PRO A 44 24.12 -7.09 -6.12
C PRO A 44 24.09 -6.18 -7.35
N THR A 45 23.00 -6.27 -8.12
CA THR A 45 22.77 -5.34 -9.23
C THR A 45 22.26 -3.99 -8.73
N GLN A 46 22.64 -2.89 -9.38
CA GLN A 46 22.18 -1.55 -8.99
C GLN A 46 20.64 -1.41 -9.02
N MET A 47 19.98 -2.05 -9.99
CA MET A 47 18.53 -2.03 -10.10
C MET A 47 17.85 -2.68 -8.89
N ARG A 48 18.40 -3.80 -8.38
CA ARG A 48 17.93 -4.46 -7.17
C ARG A 48 18.07 -3.56 -5.95
N GLU A 49 19.24 -2.94 -5.74
CA GLU A 49 19.49 -2.04 -4.61
C GLU A 49 18.52 -0.85 -4.59
N VAL A 50 18.30 -0.21 -5.74
CA VAL A 50 17.32 0.89 -5.85
C VAL A 50 15.91 0.41 -5.55
N ALA A 51 15.52 -0.76 -6.06
CA ALA A 51 14.20 -1.33 -5.84
C ALA A 51 13.97 -1.66 -4.35
N LEU A 52 14.95 -2.30 -3.70
CA LEU A 52 14.93 -2.61 -2.27
C LEU A 52 14.92 -1.35 -1.41
N ALA A 53 15.67 -0.30 -1.79
CA ALA A 53 15.64 0.99 -1.08
C ALA A 53 14.25 1.64 -1.13
N ILE A 54 13.57 1.59 -2.28
CA ILE A 54 12.18 2.08 -2.41
C ILE A 54 11.24 1.28 -1.50
N ILE A 55 11.34 -0.05 -1.52
CA ILE A 55 10.49 -0.91 -0.69
C ILE A 55 10.76 -0.65 0.81
N ALA A 56 12.03 -0.65 1.23
CA ALA A 56 12.42 -0.40 2.61
C ALA A 56 11.99 0.99 3.10
N GLY A 57 12.14 2.02 2.26
CA GLY A 57 11.73 3.38 2.60
C GLY A 57 10.22 3.57 2.71
N THR A 58 9.42 2.74 2.04
CA THR A 58 7.94 2.84 2.04
C THR A 58 7.27 1.98 3.11
N LEU A 59 7.93 0.94 3.62
CA LEU A 59 7.43 0.07 4.68
C LEU A 59 6.97 0.82 5.95
N PRO A 60 7.71 1.80 6.51
CA PRO A 60 7.26 2.54 7.69
C PRO A 60 5.93 3.27 7.46
N PHE A 61 5.72 3.81 6.25
CA PHE A 61 4.47 4.50 5.92
C PHE A 61 3.29 3.53 5.87
N GLN A 62 3.48 2.32 5.35
CA GLN A 62 2.46 1.27 5.33
C GLN A 62 2.12 0.80 6.76
N GLY A 63 3.12 0.65 7.63
CA GLY A 63 2.91 0.35 9.05
C GLY A 63 2.15 1.45 9.79
N ILE A 64 2.55 2.71 9.61
CA ILE A 64 1.85 3.86 10.23
C ILE A 64 0.41 3.98 9.69
N TYR A 65 0.18 3.74 8.39
CA TYR A 65 -1.17 3.69 7.85
C TYR A 65 -2.05 2.68 8.59
N PHE A 66 -1.51 1.49 8.84
CA PHE A 66 -2.22 0.43 9.56
C PHE A 66 -2.52 0.85 11.01
N LEU A 67 -1.56 1.45 11.71
CA LEU A 67 -1.74 1.96 13.07
C LEU A 67 -2.81 3.06 13.15
N ILE A 68 -2.79 4.01 12.20
CA ILE A 68 -3.81 5.06 12.14
C ILE A 68 -5.19 4.44 11.90
N TYR A 69 -5.29 3.46 10.99
CA TYR A 69 -6.54 2.79 10.69
C TYR A 69 -7.09 2.03 11.91
N THR A 70 -6.26 1.23 12.58
CA THR A 70 -6.69 0.48 13.78
C THR A 70 -7.07 1.43 14.92
N PHE A 71 -6.32 2.52 15.11
CA PHE A 71 -6.67 3.54 16.10
C PHE A 71 -8.01 4.21 15.83
N LEU A 72 -8.29 4.56 14.56
CA LEU A 72 -9.59 5.11 14.14
C LEU A 72 -10.72 4.10 14.33
N LEU A 73 -10.45 2.80 14.11
CA LEU A 73 -11.41 1.72 14.29
C LEU A 73 -11.75 1.49 15.76
N GLU A 74 -10.74 1.48 16.63
CA GLU A 74 -10.87 1.28 18.07
C GLU A 74 -11.59 2.45 18.76
N ASN A 75 -11.38 3.67 18.27
CA ASN A 75 -11.96 4.89 18.84
C ASN A 75 -13.13 5.45 18.01
N LYS A 76 -13.87 4.58 17.31
CA LYS A 76 -15.05 4.98 16.53
C LYS A 76 -16.08 5.67 17.44
N GLY A 77 -16.45 6.91 17.09
CA GLY A 77 -17.47 7.68 17.79
C GLY A 77 -17.00 8.43 19.06
N THR A 78 -15.78 8.19 19.53
CA THR A 78 -15.21 8.91 20.70
C THR A 78 -14.30 10.06 20.30
N LEU A 79 -13.76 10.05 19.09
CA LEU A 79 -12.86 11.07 18.57
C LEU A 79 -13.60 12.30 18.06
N SER A 80 -13.08 13.48 18.37
CA SER A 80 -13.52 14.74 17.75
C SER A 80 -13.31 14.70 16.22
N GLU A 81 -14.25 15.28 15.47
CA GLU A 81 -14.17 15.40 14.00
C GLU A 81 -12.84 16.01 13.52
N LYS A 82 -12.31 16.98 14.27
CA LYS A 82 -11.02 17.62 13.96
C LYS A 82 -9.86 16.62 13.99
N MET A 83 -9.88 15.68 14.94
CA MET A 83 -8.86 14.65 15.07
C MET A 83 -8.99 13.61 13.96
N VAL A 84 -10.21 13.16 13.66
CA VAL A 84 -10.49 12.24 12.55
C VAL A 84 -10.00 12.83 11.22
N LYS A 85 -10.24 14.11 10.97
CA LYS A 85 -9.77 14.79 9.75
C LYS A 85 -8.24 14.86 9.66
N LYS A 86 -7.56 15.15 10.78
CA LYS A 86 -6.09 15.15 10.84
C LYS A 86 -5.50 13.76 10.59
N LEU A 87 -6.03 12.73 11.24
CA LEU A 87 -5.59 11.35 11.04
C LEU A 87 -5.88 10.86 9.63
N GLY A 88 -7.04 11.22 9.05
CA GLY A 88 -7.37 10.91 7.66
C GLY A 88 -6.39 11.55 6.67
N PHE A 89 -5.96 12.79 6.91
CA PHE A 89 -4.94 13.43 6.09
C PHE A 89 -3.58 12.74 6.20
N ALA A 90 -3.15 12.40 7.43
CA ALA A 90 -1.91 11.64 7.65
C ALA A 90 -1.97 10.26 6.97
N SER A 91 -3.08 9.55 7.09
CA SER A 91 -3.33 8.27 6.42
C SER A 91 -3.27 8.40 4.89
N ALA A 92 -3.83 9.47 4.31
CA ALA A 92 -3.75 9.70 2.87
C ALA A 92 -2.31 9.91 2.38
N ILE A 93 -1.47 10.61 3.15
CA ILE A 93 -0.04 10.76 2.84
C ILE A 93 0.65 9.39 2.88
N CYS A 94 0.42 8.61 3.94
CA CYS A 94 0.97 7.27 4.05
C CYS A 94 0.52 6.36 2.90
N GLN A 95 -0.72 6.52 2.43
CA GLN A 95 -1.27 5.79 1.29
C GLN A 95 -0.51 6.10 0.00
N ILE A 96 -0.16 7.37 -0.25
CA ILE A 96 0.62 7.77 -1.43
C ILE A 96 1.99 7.09 -1.44
N PHE A 97 2.74 7.19 -0.33
CA PHE A 97 4.06 6.57 -0.21
C PHE A 97 3.97 5.03 -0.28
N GLY A 98 2.97 4.45 0.37
CA GLY A 98 2.79 3.01 0.32
C GLY A 98 2.38 2.48 -1.06
N TYR A 99 1.77 3.31 -1.92
CA TYR A 99 1.55 2.96 -3.34
C TYR A 99 2.78 3.18 -4.20
N ALA A 100 3.66 4.12 -3.86
CA ALA A 100 4.95 4.27 -4.53
C ALA A 100 5.81 3.00 -4.43
N SER A 101 5.59 2.16 -3.41
CA SER A 101 6.30 0.88 -3.26
C SER A 101 6.08 -0.08 -4.44
N LEU A 102 4.96 0.04 -5.16
CA LEU A 102 4.69 -0.77 -6.36
C LEU A 102 5.77 -0.59 -7.44
N ILE A 103 6.41 0.58 -7.50
CA ILE A 103 7.53 0.83 -8.40
C ILE A 103 8.70 -0.08 -8.03
N GLY A 104 9.05 -0.16 -6.75
CA GLY A 104 10.10 -1.05 -6.27
C GLY A 104 9.79 -2.52 -6.53
N VAL A 105 8.54 -2.95 -6.29
CA VAL A 105 8.12 -4.34 -6.57
C VAL A 105 8.21 -4.66 -8.07
N ALA A 106 7.75 -3.75 -8.94
CA ALA A 106 7.84 -3.93 -10.39
C ALA A 106 9.30 -4.00 -10.85
N MET A 107 10.18 -3.15 -10.31
CA MET A 107 11.61 -3.20 -10.60
C MET A 107 12.24 -4.51 -10.16
N MET A 108 11.89 -5.03 -8.98
CA MET A 108 12.37 -6.33 -8.49
C MET A 108 11.96 -7.47 -9.42
N TRP A 109 10.69 -7.53 -9.85
CA TRP A 109 10.23 -8.58 -10.76
C TRP A 109 10.86 -8.49 -12.15
N TYR A 110 11.09 -7.28 -12.65
CA TYR A 110 11.79 -7.09 -13.92
C TYR A 110 13.25 -7.54 -13.84
N ASN A 111 13.91 -7.27 -12.71
CA ASN A 111 15.28 -7.72 -12.45
C ASN A 111 15.37 -9.25 -12.39
N LEU A 112 14.39 -9.91 -11.76
CA LEU A 112 14.33 -11.37 -11.68
C LEU A 112 14.13 -12.04 -13.06
N SER A 113 13.16 -11.54 -13.83
CA SER A 113 12.90 -12.03 -15.18
C SER A 113 12.10 -11.00 -15.97
N VAL A 114 12.60 -10.64 -17.15
CA VAL A 114 11.93 -9.70 -18.06
C VAL A 114 10.50 -10.16 -18.38
N TYR A 115 10.28 -11.46 -18.57
CA TYR A 115 8.94 -12.01 -18.84
C TYR A 115 7.98 -11.82 -17.66
N VAL A 116 8.46 -12.05 -16.44
CA VAL A 116 7.67 -11.85 -15.22
C VAL A 116 7.32 -10.38 -15.06
N GLY A 117 8.30 -9.48 -15.17
CA GLY A 117 8.07 -8.03 -15.11
C GLY A 117 7.09 -7.52 -16.16
N LEU A 118 7.21 -7.97 -17.42
CA LEU A 118 6.30 -7.57 -18.49
C LEU A 118 4.88 -8.07 -18.25
N SER A 119 4.73 -9.34 -17.83
CA SER A 119 3.43 -9.93 -17.52
C SER A 119 2.71 -9.20 -16.40
N PHE A 120 3.46 -8.78 -15.36
CA PHE A 120 2.92 -8.00 -14.25
C PHE A 120 2.42 -6.62 -14.71
N LEU A 121 3.22 -5.90 -15.51
CA LEU A 121 2.85 -4.58 -16.02
C LEU A 121 1.61 -4.63 -16.92
N ILE A 122 1.58 -5.56 -17.88
CA ILE A 122 0.44 -5.72 -18.79
C ILE A 122 -0.83 -6.08 -18.01
N SER A 123 -0.74 -7.04 -17.07
CA SER A 123 -1.87 -7.46 -16.24
C SER A 123 -2.38 -6.32 -15.36
N SER A 124 -1.48 -5.52 -14.80
CA SER A 124 -1.83 -4.36 -13.98
C SER A 124 -2.55 -3.28 -14.78
N ILE A 125 -2.08 -2.98 -15.99
CA ILE A 125 -2.74 -2.02 -16.89
C ILE A 125 -4.13 -2.52 -17.30
N LEU A 126 -4.24 -3.80 -17.68
CA LEU A 126 -5.53 -4.41 -18.03
C LEU A 126 -6.52 -4.37 -16.86
N ALA A 127 -6.07 -4.70 -15.64
CA ALA A 127 -6.91 -4.61 -14.45
C ALA A 127 -7.41 -3.18 -14.21
N MET A 128 -6.54 -2.17 -14.37
CA MET A 128 -6.92 -0.76 -14.23
C MET A 128 -7.94 -0.30 -15.29
N ILE A 129 -7.88 -0.86 -16.50
CA ILE A 129 -8.85 -0.58 -17.57
C ILE A 129 -10.20 -1.23 -17.23
N LEU A 130 -10.20 -2.50 -16.78
CA LEU A 130 -11.42 -3.27 -16.49
C LEU A 130 -12.18 -2.80 -15.24
N ILE A 131 -11.49 -2.15 -14.29
CA ILE A 131 -12.12 -1.63 -13.07
C ILE A 131 -12.92 -0.34 -13.33
N ARG A 132 -12.66 0.37 -14.43
CA ARG A 132 -13.42 1.56 -14.84
C ARG A 132 -14.69 1.17 -15.59
#